data_AF-A0A2L2YSN8-F1
#
_entry.id   AF-A0A2L2YSN8-F1
#
_cell.length_a   1.000
_cell.length_b   1.000
_cell.length_c   1.000
_cell.angle_alpha   90.00
_cell.angle_beta   90.00
_cell.angle_gamma   90.00
#
_symmetry.space_group_name_H-M   'P 1'
#
loop_
_entity.id
_entity.type
_entity.pdbx_description
1 polymer ?
#
loop_
_entity_poly.entity_id
_entity_poly.type
_entity_poly.pdbx_seq_one_letter_code
_entity_poly.pdbx_strand_id
1 'polypeptide(L)' 'IFNAYEAGLFYKSIPHQTLKFKGEKCTNGKLSKVRITVLVCANINGSEKRKLTVIGKSQKPRCFKNVKKP' A
#
# COMPACT_ATOMS: atom_id res chain seq x y z
N ILE A 1 26.39 -1.68 4.04
CA ILE A 1 25.33 -2.70 4.26
C ILE A 1 23.99 -2.08 3.84
N PHE A 2 23.22 -2.82 3.04
CA PHE A 2 21.88 -2.42 2.62
C PHE A 2 20.85 -3.37 3.23
N ASN A 3 19.72 -2.83 3.65
CA ASN A 3 18.55 -3.61 4.04
C ASN A 3 17.47 -3.50 2.97
N ALA A 4 16.77 -4.59 2.70
CA ALA A 4 15.67 -4.65 1.74
C ALA A 4 14.41 -5.17 2.43
N TYR A 5 13.26 -4.60 2.07
CA TYR A 5 11.97 -4.93 2.66
C TYR A 5 10.83 -4.84 1.63
N GLU A 6 9.83 -5.69 1.78
CA GLU A 6 8.62 -5.66 0.96
C GLU A 6 7.49 -4.90 1.66
N ALA A 7 6.98 -3.85 1.02
CA ALA A 7 5.89 -3.03 1.53
C ALA A 7 4.67 -3.05 0.61
N GLY A 8 3.48 -2.89 1.18
CA GLY A 8 2.24 -2.70 0.42
C GLY A 8 1.98 -1.21 0.18
N LEU A 9 1.80 -0.81 -1.07
CA LEU A 9 1.42 0.55 -1.47
C LEU A 9 -0.05 0.59 -1.92
N PHE A 10 -0.84 1.46 -1.29
CA PHE A 10 -2.26 1.68 -1.58
C PHE A 10 -2.46 3.00 -2.34
N TYR A 11 -2.05 3.03 -3.62
CA TYR A 11 -2.05 4.29 -4.39
C TYR A 11 -3.45 4.85 -4.72
N LYS A 12 -4.51 4.03 -4.61
CA LYS A 12 -5.90 4.46 -4.83
C LYS A 12 -6.67 4.68 -3.52
N SER A 13 -6.04 4.54 -2.35
CA SER A 13 -6.75 4.75 -1.08
C SER A 13 -7.05 6.23 -0.88
N ILE A 14 -8.32 6.54 -0.71
CA ILE A 14 -8.79 7.86 -0.30
C ILE A 14 -8.52 7.98 1.21
N PRO A 15 -8.06 9.13 1.73
CA PRO A 15 -7.97 9.32 3.17
C PRO A 15 -9.33 9.12 3.83
N HIS A 16 -9.34 8.48 5.00
CA HIS A 16 -10.56 8.20 5.79
C HIS A 16 -11.34 9.49 6.13
N GLN A 17 -10.64 10.63 6.19
CA GLN A 17 -11.22 11.97 6.24
C GLN A 17 -10.55 12.81 5.15
N THR A 18 -11.24 13.08 4.05
CA THR A 18 -10.90 14.17 3.13
C THR A 18 -11.05 15.51 3.85
N LEU A 19 -10.27 16.53 3.49
CA LEU A 19 -10.44 17.91 3.97
C LEU A 19 -11.93 18.30 3.85
N LYS A 20 -12.58 18.55 4.98
CA LYS A 20 -14.00 18.93 5.01
C LYS A 20 -14.12 20.41 5.31
N PHE A 21 -15.10 21.05 4.69
CA PHE A 21 -15.61 22.31 5.21
C PHE A 21 -16.18 22.08 6.62
N LYS A 22 -15.94 23.03 7.53
CA LYS A 22 -16.42 22.97 8.92
C LYS A 22 -17.95 22.82 8.91
N GLY A 23 -18.46 21.66 9.35
CA GLY A 23 -19.90 21.38 9.45
C GLY A 23 -20.42 20.22 8.60
N GLU A 24 -19.65 19.69 7.65
CA GLU A 24 -20.08 18.56 6.83
C GLU A 24 -19.70 17.19 7.44
N LYS A 25 -20.56 16.17 7.30
CA LYS A 25 -20.22 14.76 7.62
C LYS A 25 -19.60 14.07 6.40
N CYS A 26 -18.48 13.35 6.56
CA CYS A 26 -17.82 12.61 5.45
C CYS A 26 -18.53 11.28 5.26
N THR A 27 -19.69 11.36 4.65
CA THR A 27 -20.43 10.25 4.08
C THR A 27 -19.69 9.56 2.92
N ASN A 28 -19.39 8.25 2.88
CA ASN A 28 -19.27 7.51 1.59
C ASN A 28 -17.97 7.51 0.75
N GLY A 29 -16.78 7.68 1.34
CA GLY A 29 -15.55 7.27 0.64
C GLY A 29 -15.37 5.74 0.65
N LYS A 30 -15.65 5.02 -0.45
CA LYS A 30 -15.28 3.59 -0.54
C LYS A 30 -13.76 3.47 -0.59
N LEU A 31 -13.14 3.02 0.51
CA LEU A 31 -11.70 2.80 0.57
C LEU A 31 -11.29 1.79 -0.52
N SER A 32 -10.57 2.26 -1.52
CA SER A 32 -10.01 1.40 -2.54
C SER A 32 -8.99 0.47 -1.90
N LYS A 33 -9.26 -0.84 -1.92
CA LYS A 33 -8.35 -1.88 -1.41
C LYS A 33 -7.27 -2.26 -2.45
N VAL A 34 -7.07 -1.43 -3.48
CA VAL A 34 -6.06 -1.70 -4.51
C VAL A 34 -4.67 -1.52 -3.89
N ARG A 35 -4.00 -2.65 -3.68
CA ARG A 35 -2.65 -2.76 -3.13
C ARG A 35 -1.70 -3.29 -4.20
N ILE A 36 -0.54 -2.65 -4.34
CA ILE A 36 0.61 -3.22 -5.06
C ILE A 36 1.74 -3.46 -4.06
N THR A 37 2.59 -4.46 -4.32
CA THR A 37 3.76 -4.74 -3.50
C THR A 37 4.97 -4.07 -4.12
N VAL A 38 5.75 -3.35 -3.32
CA VAL A 38 6.98 -2.69 -3.74
C VAL A 38 8.15 -3.18 -2.89
N LEU A 39 9.31 -3.35 -3.52
CA LEU A 39 10.56 -3.58 -2.84
C LEU A 39 11.20 -2.23 -2.52
N VAL A 40 11.48 -1.99 -1.25
CA VAL A 40 12.27 -0.85 -0.76
C VAL A 40 13.64 -1.36 -0.34
N CYS A 41 14.70 -0.60 -0.64
CA CYS A 41 16.06 -0.95 -0.22
C CYS A 41 16.87 0.32 0.06
N ALA A 42 17.54 0.37 1.21
CA ALA A 42 18.33 1.51 1.65
C ALA A 42 19.55 1.09 2.45
N ASN A 43 20.59 1.93 2.46
CA ASN A 43 21.76 1.73 3.32
C ASN A 43 21.46 2.13 4.78
N ILE A 44 22.36 1.74 5.71
CA ILE A 44 22.18 1.93 7.16
C ILE A 44 21.83 3.38 7.56
N ASN A 45 22.47 4.37 6.96
CA ASN A 45 22.26 5.79 7.29
C ASN A 45 21.18 6.45 6.42
N GLY A 46 20.59 5.72 5.47
CA GLY A 46 19.52 6.19 4.58
C GLY A 46 19.96 7.20 3.51
N SER A 47 21.26 7.47 3.34
CA SER A 47 21.78 8.37 2.31
C SER A 47 21.57 7.82 0.90
N GLU A 48 21.66 6.49 0.76
CA GLU A 48 21.44 5.79 -0.50
C GLU A 48 20.16 4.98 -0.43
N LYS A 49 19.17 5.39 -1.21
CA LYS A 49 17.90 4.68 -1.40
C LYS A 49 17.86 4.14 -2.82
N ARG A 50 17.67 2.84 -2.96
CA ARG A 50 17.47 2.23 -4.28
C ARG A 50 16.11 2.61 -4.83
N LYS A 51 16.00 2.64 -6.16
CA LYS A 51 14.74 2.92 -6.86
C LYS A 51 13.69 1.89 -6.45
N LEU A 52 12.48 2.38 -6.15
CA LEU A 52 11.34 1.52 -5.84
C LEU A 52 11.08 0.55 -6.99
N THR A 53 11.05 -0.74 -6.69
CA THR A 53 10.74 -1.77 -7.68
C THR A 53 9.34 -2.30 -7.42
N VAL A 54 8.48 -2.24 -8.44
CA VAL A 54 7.11 -2.75 -8.37
C VAL A 54 7.13 -4.25 -8.61
N ILE A 55 6.79 -5.03 -7.59
CA ILE A 55 6.59 -6.48 -7.70
C ILE A 55 5.18 -6.78 -8.22
N GLY A 56 4.21 -5.91 -7.89
CA GLY A 56 2.82 -6.03 -8.32
C GLY A 56 1.93 -6.76 -7.31
N LYS A 57 0.94 -7.52 -7.79
CA LYS A 57 0.01 -8.27 -6.93
C LYS A 57 0.54 -9.68 -6.70
N SER A 58 0.41 -10.17 -5.47
CA SER A 58 0.72 -11.56 -5.15
C SER A 58 -0.22 -12.49 -5.92
N GLN A 59 0.32 -13.52 -6.59
CA GLN A 59 -0.49 -14.53 -7.29
C GLN A 59 -1.38 -15.34 -6.32
N LYS A 60 -0.90 -15.57 -5.10
CA LYS A 60 -1.61 -16.30 -4.04
C LYS A 60 -1.59 -15.47 -2.75
N PRO A 61 -2.46 -14.45 -2.63
CA PRO A 61 -2.45 -13.58 -1.47
C PRO A 61 -2.82 -14.37 -0.22
N ARG A 62 -2.00 -14.25 0.85
CA ARG A 62 -2.23 -14.94 2.12
C ARG A 62 -3.58 -14.64 2.75
N CYS A 63 -4.11 -13.43 2.55
CA CYS A 63 -5.43 -13.02 3.05
C CYS A 63 -6.60 -13.77 2.41
N PHE A 64 -6.38 -14.45 1.28
CA PHE A 64 -7.38 -15.31 0.63
C PHE A 64 -7.01 -16.79 0.74
N LYS A 65 -6.09 -17.14 1.65
CA LYS A 65 -5.79 -18.54 1.94
C LYS A 65 -7.09 -19.18 2.47
N ASN A 66 -7.54 -20.25 1.80
CA ASN A 66 -8.77 -21.00 2.10
C ASN A 66 -10.11 -20.31 1.76
N VAL A 67 -10.09 -19.22 1.00
CA VAL A 67 -11.33 -18.66 0.45
C VAL A 67 -11.68 -19.43 -0.83
N LYS A 68 -12.90 -19.99 -0.90
CA LYS A 68 -13.43 -20.58 -2.15
C LYS A 68 -13.57 -19.45 -3.17
N LYS A 69 -12.85 -19.56 -4.29
CA LYS A 69 -13.03 -18.63 -5.40
C LYS A 69 -14.38 -18.95 -6.07
N PRO A 70 -15.20 -17.94 -6.41
CA PRO A 70 -16.39 -18.15 -7.24
C PRO A 70 -16.01 -18.64 -8.63
#